data_AF-A0A1X1TPH7-F1
#
_entry.id   AF-A0A1X1TPH7-F1
#
_cell.length_a   1.000
_cell.length_b   1.000
_cell.length_c   1.000
_cell.angle_alpha   90.00
_cell.angle_beta   90.00
_cell.angle_gamma   90.00
#
_symmetry.space_group_name_H-M   'P 1'
#
loop_
_entity.id
_entity.type
_entity.pdbx_description
1 polymer ?
#
loop_
_entity_poly.entity_id
_entity_poly.type
_entity_poly.pdbx_seq_one_letter_code
_entity_poly.pdbx_strand_id
1 'polypeptide(L)' 'MQARNRFRVIALRMALLACDESGMSTVEYAIGTIAAAAFGAILYAVVTGDSIVSALSRVIGRALNTKV' A
#
# COMPACT_ATOMS: atom_id res chain seq x y z
N MET A 1 41.16 14.43 -14.55
CA MET A 1 40.29 15.39 -13.81
C MET A 1 38.92 15.66 -14.47
N GLN A 2 38.75 15.51 -15.78
CA GLN A 2 37.49 15.83 -16.49
C GLN A 2 36.28 14.95 -16.11
N ALA A 3 36.47 13.64 -15.88
CA ALA A 3 35.40 12.72 -15.53
C ALA A 3 34.72 13.07 -14.18
N ARG A 4 35.51 13.44 -13.17
CA ARG A 4 35.00 13.84 -11.84
C ARG A 4 34.10 15.08 -11.90
N ASN A 5 34.36 15.99 -12.84
CA ASN A 5 33.53 17.17 -13.04
C ASN A 5 32.18 16.82 -13.69
N ARG A 6 32.18 15.89 -14.64
CA ARG A 6 30.94 15.40 -15.30
C ARG A 6 30.03 14.66 -14.32
N PHE A 7 30.58 13.79 -13.48
CA PHE A 7 29.80 13.11 -12.43
C PHE A 7 29.18 14.09 -11.43
N ARG A 8 29.92 15.12 -11.01
CA ARG A 8 29.40 16.17 -10.13
C ARG A 8 28.25 16.94 -10.77
N VAL A 9 28.35 17.29 -12.05
CA VAL A 9 27.29 17.99 -12.78
C VAL A 9 26.03 17.14 -12.90
N ILE A 10 26.19 15.84 -13.19
CA ILE A 10 25.04 14.91 -13.25
C ILE A 10 24.40 14.76 -11.87
N ALA A 11 25.19 14.55 -10.83
CA ALA A 11 24.69 14.42 -9.46
C ALA A 11 23.95 15.68 -8.98
N LEU A 12 24.47 16.88 -9.28
CA LEU A 12 23.81 18.15 -8.99
C LEU A 12 22.49 18.31 -9.75
N ARG A 13 22.45 17.92 -11.03
CA ARG A 13 21.21 17.95 -11.83
C ARG A 13 20.17 16.98 -11.28
N MET A 14 20.58 15.77 -10.89
CA MET A 14 19.68 14.80 -10.26
C MET A 14 19.16 15.30 -8.91
N ALA A 15 20.02 15.94 -8.10
CA ALA A 15 19.60 16.54 -6.84
C ALA A 15 18.58 17.66 -7.05
N LEU A 16 18.80 18.55 -8.03
CA LEU A 16 17.84 19.62 -8.36
C LEU A 16 16.50 19.08 -8.88
N LEU A 17 16.53 18.02 -9.70
CA LEU A 17 15.31 17.35 -10.16
C LEU A 17 14.56 16.65 -9.02
N ALA A 18 15.29 16.09 -8.04
CA ALA A 18 14.68 15.48 -6.86
C ALA A 18 14.08 16.51 -5.89
N CYS A 19 14.55 17.77 -5.93
CA CYS A 19 13.96 18.89 -5.20
C CYS A 19 12.78 19.56 -5.95
N ASP A 20 12.47 19.12 -7.17
CA ASP A 20 11.36 19.66 -7.94
C ASP A 20 10.02 19.11 -7.41
N GLU A 21 9.26 19.94 -6.71
CA GLU A 21 7.95 19.57 -6.16
C GLU A 21 6.83 19.54 -7.22
N SER A 22 7.12 19.95 -8.47
CA SER A 22 6.12 20.02 -9.54
C SER A 22 5.42 18.69 -9.83
N GLY A 23 6.12 17.56 -9.65
CA GLY A 23 5.58 16.19 -9.75
C GLY A 23 5.11 15.59 -8.42
N MET A 24 5.46 16.21 -7.30
CA MET A 24 5.24 15.78 -5.91
C MET A 24 3.80 16.08 -5.41
N SER A 25 2.82 16.23 -6.30
CA SER A 25 1.42 16.03 -5.92
C SER A 25 0.72 14.94 -6.74
N THR A 26 1.28 14.58 -7.90
CA THR A 26 0.72 13.51 -8.77
C THR A 26 1.16 12.14 -8.29
N VAL A 27 2.41 12.01 -7.85
CA VAL A 27 2.99 10.75 -7.36
C VAL A 27 2.34 10.32 -6.04
N GLU A 28 2.02 11.27 -5.19
CA GLU A 28 1.43 11.12 -3.85
C GLU A 28 0.01 10.58 -3.98
N TYR A 29 -0.73 11.14 -4.94
CA TYR A 29 -2.05 10.65 -5.28
C TYR A 29 -1.98 9.24 -5.88
N ALA A 30 -1.04 8.98 -6.79
CA ALA A 30 -0.85 7.64 -7.37
C ALA A 30 -0.47 6.61 -6.30
N ILE A 31 0.47 6.92 -5.42
CA ILE A 31 0.87 6.05 -4.31
C ILE A 31 -0.29 5.87 -3.33
N GLY A 32 -1.02 6.94 -3.00
CA GLY A 32 -2.19 6.88 -2.12
C GLY A 32 -3.29 5.97 -2.66
N THR A 33 -3.59 6.05 -3.96
CA THR A 33 -4.58 5.16 -4.61
C THR A 33 -4.10 3.71 -4.65
N ILE A 34 -2.83 3.45 -4.95
CA ILE A 34 -2.25 2.10 -4.92
C ILE A 34 -2.31 1.52 -3.50
N ALA A 35 -1.92 2.30 -2.49
CA ALA A 35 -1.95 1.88 -1.10
C ALA A 35 -3.38 1.54 -0.65
N ALA A 36 -4.36 2.37 -1.00
CA ALA A 36 -5.77 2.13 -0.70
C ALA A 36 -6.31 0.86 -1.38
N ALA A 37 -5.98 0.66 -2.66
CA ALA A 37 -6.39 -0.54 -3.41
C ALA A 37 -5.77 -1.82 -2.84
N ALA A 38 -4.48 -1.79 -2.51
CA ALA A 38 -3.78 -2.91 -1.89
C ALA A 38 -4.38 -3.26 -0.51
N PHE A 39 -4.68 -2.25 0.31
CA PHE A 39 -5.34 -2.46 1.59
C PHE A 39 -6.74 -3.07 1.42
N GLY A 40 -7.53 -2.58 0.46
CA GLY A 40 -8.84 -3.16 0.13
C GLY A 40 -8.75 -4.63 -0.30
N ALA A 41 -7.76 -4.98 -1.11
CA ALA A 41 -7.51 -6.36 -1.52
C ALA A 41 -7.16 -7.27 -0.33
N ILE A 42 -6.34 -6.78 0.61
CA ILE A 42 -6.03 -7.51 1.86
C ILE A 42 -7.31 -7.71 2.69
N LEU A 43 -8.12 -6.66 2.90
CA LEU A 43 -9.36 -6.77 3.65
C LEU A 43 -10.34 -7.77 3.02
N TYR A 44 -10.48 -7.75 1.69
CA TYR A 44 -11.28 -8.71 0.95
C TYR A 44 -10.78 -10.15 1.20
N ALA A 45 -9.48 -10.38 1.04
CA ALA A 45 -8.89 -11.70 1.29
C ALA A 45 -9.09 -12.18 2.74
N VAL A 46 -9.02 -11.28 3.72
CA VAL A 46 -9.27 -11.62 5.14
C VAL A 46 -10.73 -12.01 5.35
N VAL A 47 -11.67 -11.21 4.85
CA VAL A 47 -13.12 -11.44 5.03
C VAL A 47 -13.59 -12.69 4.28
N THR A 48 -13.07 -12.91 3.08
CA THR A 48 -13.40 -14.07 2.23
C THR A 48 -12.57 -15.31 2.59
N GLY A 49 -11.57 -15.18 3.46
CA GLY A 49 -10.76 -16.31 3.91
C GLY A 49 -11.56 -17.31 4.75
N ASP A 50 -11.31 -18.60 4.53
CA ASP A 50 -12.01 -19.71 5.20
C ASP A 50 -12.04 -19.59 6.73
N SER A 51 -11.01 -18.95 7.32
CA SER A 51 -10.87 -18.76 8.77
C SER A 51 -11.98 -17.87 9.36
N ILE A 52 -12.32 -16.74 8.72
CA ILE A 52 -13.32 -15.79 9.23
C ILE A 52 -14.73 -16.37 9.07
N VAL A 53 -15.02 -16.94 7.90
CA VAL A 53 -16.31 -17.61 7.64
C VAL A 53 -16.52 -18.75 8.62
N SER A 54 -15.52 -19.62 8.80
CA SER A 54 -15.60 -20.74 9.75
C SER A 54 -15.71 -20.28 11.20
N ALA A 55 -15.04 -19.19 11.59
CA ALA A 55 -15.14 -18.63 12.93
C ALA A 55 -16.55 -18.06 13.19
N LEU A 56 -17.10 -17.31 12.23
CA LEU A 56 -18.45 -16.75 12.32
C LEU A 56 -19.51 -17.85 12.36
N SER A 57 -19.42 -18.85 11.48
CA SER A 57 -20.31 -20.03 11.50
C SER A 57 -20.25 -20.77 12.84
N ARG A 58 -19.08 -20.87 13.47
CA ARG A 58 -18.95 -21.46 14.82
C ARG A 58 -19.60 -20.61 15.91
N VAL A 59 -19.52 -19.29 15.82
CA VAL A 59 -20.18 -18.39 16.79
C VAL A 59 -21.70 -18.49 16.63
N ILE A 60 -22.21 -18.42 15.40
CA ILE A 60 -23.65 -18.56 15.11
C ILE A 60 -24.15 -19.95 15.51
N GLY A 61 -23.44 -21.01 15.14
CA GLY A 61 -23.79 -22.39 15.50
C GLY A 61 -23.84 -22.60 17.02
N ARG A 62 -22.93 -21.98 17.78
CA ARG A 62 -23.01 -21.98 19.26
C ARG A 62 -24.22 -21.24 19.77
N ALA A 63 -24.54 -20.06 19.21
CA ALA A 63 -25.70 -19.28 19.63
C ALA A 63 -27.02 -20.02 19.35
N LEU A 64 -27.12 -20.73 18.22
CA LEU A 64 -28.32 -21.49 17.82
C LEU A 64 -28.43 -22.84 18.54
N ASN A 65 -27.32 -23.43 18.98
CA ASN A 65 -27.30 -24.71 19.70
C ASN A 65 -27.37 -24.54 21.22
N THR A 66 -27.43 -23.31 21.73
CA THR A 66 -27.83 -23.06 23.12
C THR A 66 -29.30 -23.42 23.23
N LYS A 67 -29.55 -24.63 23.74
CA LYS A 67 -30.88 -25.07 24.15
C LYS A 67 -31.39 -24.06 25.19
N VAL A 68 -32.55 -23.46 24.91
CA VAL A 68 -33.40 -22.91 25.97
C VAL A 68 -33.85 -24.02 26.90
#